data_AF-C4JEE6-F1
#
_entry.id   AF-C4JEE6-F1
#
_cell.length_a   1.000
_cell.length_b   1.000
_cell.length_c   1.000
_cell.angle_alpha   90.00
_cell.angle_beta   90.00
_cell.angle_gamma   90.00
#
_symmetry.space_group_name_H-M   'P 1'
#
loop_
_entity.id
_entity.type
_entity.pdbx_description
1 polymer ?
#
loop_
_entity_poly.entity_id
_entity_poly.type
_entity_poly.pdbx_seq_one_letter_code
_entity_poly.pdbx_strand_id
1 'polypeptide(L)'
;MAPPTLSGSSKPVDRKGEDYANLSALHSSTKHAREAASLDPSIYDYDAVYDSIHAKPTKSSTSAAAASEPKYITSLLRSAEVRKRDQLRARDKLLAREREAEGDEYADKEKFVTAAYKAQQEEVKQIEAEEAAKEKEEEERRKKGMGMMGFYKDMLARDGKKHEEAVKAAEEAVRNRAEKADDEDKKEPEDKSAAQIAAELNARGASIIVNDEGEVVDKRQLLSAGLNVASKPKQKATRARSTTESRVRDVRPDRFGAGSARSQQRARQTEMLAAQLEERMRIEKQEEEARVKELAEKNKSKKSESDVMSAKERYLARKREREKEKAAGT
;
A
#
# COMPACT_ATOMS: atom_id res chain seq x y z
N MET A 1 8.96 37.31 -37.09
CA MET A 1 7.67 37.34 -37.82
C MET A 1 6.63 36.67 -36.94
N ALA A 2 5.65 37.44 -36.47
CA ALA A 2 4.53 36.93 -35.66
C ALA A 2 3.38 36.45 -36.58
N PRO A 3 2.57 35.45 -36.19
CA PRO A 3 1.45 34.99 -37.00
C PRO A 3 0.26 35.98 -36.96
N PRO A 4 -0.50 36.11 -38.06
CA PRO A 4 -1.58 37.08 -38.16
C PRO A 4 -2.81 36.68 -37.34
N THR A 5 -3.37 37.65 -36.60
CA THR A 5 -4.63 37.52 -35.85
C THR A 5 -5.82 37.81 -36.78
N LEU A 6 -6.64 36.79 -37.07
CA LEU A 6 -7.90 36.95 -37.78
C LEU A 6 -8.98 37.40 -36.79
N SER A 7 -9.22 38.71 -36.74
CA SER A 7 -10.43 39.28 -36.17
C SER A 7 -11.53 39.25 -37.23
N GLY A 8 -12.60 38.50 -37.00
CA GLY A 8 -13.75 38.43 -37.89
C GLY A 8 -15.04 38.26 -37.10
N SER A 9 -15.77 39.37 -36.92
CA SER A 9 -17.13 39.37 -36.38
C SER A 9 -18.07 38.61 -37.32
N SER A 10 -18.54 37.42 -36.93
CA SER A 10 -19.61 36.73 -37.66
C SER A 10 -20.95 37.03 -36.99
N LYS A 11 -21.78 37.83 -37.66
CA LYS A 11 -23.23 37.84 -37.40
C LYS A 11 -23.79 36.46 -37.79
N PRO A 12 -24.80 35.92 -37.08
CA PRO A 12 -25.41 34.67 -37.45
C PRO A 12 -26.21 34.89 -38.74
N VAL A 13 -25.65 34.45 -39.86
CA VAL A 13 -26.41 34.32 -41.11
C VAL A 13 -27.21 33.04 -40.97
N ASP A 14 -28.53 33.17 -41.00
CA ASP A 14 -29.49 32.08 -40.97
C ASP A 14 -29.37 31.27 -42.28
N ARG A 15 -28.41 30.34 -42.33
CA ARG A 15 -28.15 29.49 -43.51
C ARG A 15 -29.09 28.29 -43.53
N LYS A 16 -30.38 28.55 -43.74
CA LYS A 16 -31.32 27.49 -44.14
C LYS A 16 -31.07 27.11 -45.60
N GLY A 17 -30.05 26.29 -45.85
CA GLY A 17 -29.71 25.87 -47.21
C GLY A 17 -28.31 25.27 -47.42
N GLU A 18 -27.52 25.05 -46.38
CA GLU A 18 -26.20 24.40 -46.49
C GLU A 18 -26.18 22.96 -45.92
N ASP A 19 -27.35 22.31 -45.83
CA ASP A 19 -27.43 20.90 -45.43
C ASP A 19 -27.03 19.94 -46.56
N TYR A 20 -26.71 20.46 -47.75
CA TYR A 20 -26.00 19.72 -48.82
C TYR A 20 -24.48 19.70 -48.56
N ALA A 21 -24.08 19.40 -47.32
CA ALA A 21 -22.70 19.15 -46.97
C ALA A 21 -22.25 17.83 -47.63
N ASN A 22 -21.88 17.92 -48.92
CA ASN A 22 -21.24 16.88 -49.73
C ASN A 22 -21.84 15.47 -49.55
N LEU A 23 -23.01 15.21 -50.13
CA LEU A 23 -23.63 13.87 -50.22
C LEU A 23 -22.66 12.80 -50.73
N SER A 24 -21.77 13.16 -51.65
CA SER A 24 -20.70 12.29 -52.17
C SER A 24 -19.66 11.96 -51.10
N ALA A 25 -19.29 12.91 -50.24
CA ALA A 25 -18.36 12.69 -49.14
C ALA A 25 -19.00 11.86 -48.01
N LEU A 26 -20.31 11.99 -47.80
CA LEU A 26 -21.07 11.12 -46.89
C LEU A 26 -21.21 9.70 -47.46
N HIS A 27 -21.39 9.57 -48.77
CA HIS A 27 -21.47 8.25 -49.40
C HIS A 27 -20.11 7.52 -49.37
N SER A 28 -19.01 8.23 -49.65
CA SER A 28 -17.68 7.63 -49.52
C SER A 28 -17.34 7.29 -48.07
N SER A 29 -17.65 8.17 -47.11
CA SER A 29 -17.39 7.89 -45.69
C SER A 29 -18.20 6.70 -45.16
N THR A 30 -19.48 6.59 -45.53
CA THR A 30 -20.31 5.43 -45.15
C THR A 30 -19.84 4.14 -45.80
N LYS A 31 -19.38 4.19 -47.05
CA LYS A 31 -18.77 3.03 -47.71
C LYS A 31 -17.51 2.56 -46.96
N HIS A 32 -16.60 3.49 -46.66
CA HIS A 32 -15.38 3.17 -45.92
C HIS A 32 -15.67 2.71 -44.49
N ALA A 33 -16.68 3.26 -43.81
CA ALA A 33 -17.09 2.80 -42.49
C ALA A 33 -17.63 1.37 -42.51
N ARG A 34 -18.41 1.01 -43.55
CA ARG A 34 -18.91 -0.36 -43.72
C ARG A 34 -17.80 -1.34 -44.08
N GLU A 35 -16.90 -0.95 -44.98
CA GLU A 35 -15.70 -1.73 -45.31
C GLU A 35 -14.87 -1.98 -44.04
N ALA A 36 -14.61 -0.94 -43.25
CA ALA A 36 -13.86 -1.02 -42.00
C ALA A 36 -14.54 -1.94 -40.97
N ALA A 37 -15.85 -1.80 -40.75
CA ALA A 37 -16.61 -2.67 -39.84
C ALA A 37 -16.65 -4.14 -40.29
N SER A 38 -16.62 -4.40 -41.60
CA SER A 38 -16.58 -5.77 -42.14
C SER A 38 -15.22 -6.44 -42.00
N LEU A 39 -14.14 -5.65 -41.96
CA LEU A 39 -12.78 -6.15 -41.82
C LEU A 39 -12.44 -6.40 -40.34
N ASP A 40 -12.93 -5.55 -39.45
CA ASP A 40 -12.73 -5.66 -38.01
C ASP A 40 -13.99 -5.20 -37.24
N PRO A 41 -14.76 -6.13 -36.66
CA PRO A 41 -15.91 -5.81 -35.82
C PRO A 41 -15.56 -4.98 -34.58
N SER A 42 -14.30 -5.02 -34.11
CA SER A 42 -13.83 -4.32 -32.91
C SER A 42 -13.34 -2.89 -33.16
N ILE A 43 -13.38 -2.42 -34.41
CA ILE A 43 -12.80 -1.13 -34.80
C ILE A 43 -13.42 0.09 -34.09
N TYR A 44 -14.65 -0.04 -33.59
CA TYR A 44 -15.36 1.01 -32.86
C TYR A 44 -15.45 0.76 -31.34
N ASP A 45 -14.86 -0.31 -30.82
CA ASP A 45 -14.94 -0.70 -29.40
C ASP A 45 -13.92 0.04 -28.50
N TYR A 46 -13.80 1.36 -28.67
CA TYR A 46 -12.85 2.20 -27.91
C TYR A 46 -13.10 2.16 -26.39
N ASP A 47 -14.36 2.18 -25.98
CA ASP A 47 -14.74 2.18 -24.56
C ASP A 47 -14.33 0.87 -23.88
N ALA A 48 -14.43 -0.27 -24.57
CA ALA A 48 -14.06 -1.57 -24.01
C ALA A 48 -12.55 -1.68 -23.75
N VAL A 49 -11.73 -1.20 -24.68
CA VAL A 49 -10.26 -1.13 -24.54
C VAL A 49 -9.87 -0.11 -23.46
N TYR A 50 -10.55 1.04 -23.43
CA TYR A 50 -10.31 2.06 -22.42
C TYR A 50 -10.60 1.53 -21.02
N ASP A 51 -11.75 0.87 -20.86
CA ASP A 51 -12.19 0.27 -19.61
C ASP A 51 -11.27 -0.87 -19.17
N SER A 52 -10.71 -1.67 -20.10
CA SER A 52 -9.76 -2.73 -19.74
C SER A 52 -8.40 -2.18 -19.32
N ILE A 53 -7.91 -1.11 -19.96
CA ILE A 53 -6.63 -0.47 -19.59
C ILE A 53 -6.75 0.28 -18.27
N HIS A 54 -7.91 0.90 -18.01
CA HIS A 54 -8.19 1.67 -16.80
C HIS A 54 -8.90 0.86 -15.72
N ALA A 55 -9.23 -0.40 -15.99
CA ALA A 55 -9.71 -1.33 -15.00
C ALA A 55 -8.68 -1.33 -13.88
N LYS A 56 -9.12 -0.93 -12.68
CA LYS A 56 -8.26 -1.01 -11.50
C LYS A 56 -7.75 -2.44 -11.45
N PRO A 57 -6.42 -2.67 -11.43
CA PRO A 57 -5.90 -4.02 -11.36
C PRO A 57 -6.62 -4.66 -10.20
N THR A 58 -7.39 -5.71 -10.47
CA THR A 58 -8.06 -6.48 -9.44
C THR A 58 -6.92 -6.90 -8.54
N LYS A 59 -6.79 -6.25 -7.38
CA LYS A 59 -5.69 -6.50 -6.44
C LYS A 59 -5.62 -8.00 -6.35
N SER A 60 -4.53 -8.60 -6.82
CA SER A 60 -4.37 -10.04 -6.79
C SER A 60 -4.73 -10.45 -5.38
N SER A 61 -5.81 -11.22 -5.25
CA SER A 61 -6.47 -11.52 -3.97
C SER A 61 -5.52 -12.23 -3.01
N THR A 62 -4.41 -12.74 -3.53
CA THR A 62 -3.25 -13.27 -2.80
C THR A 62 -2.51 -12.23 -1.94
N SER A 63 -2.59 -10.93 -2.24
CA SER A 63 -1.94 -9.87 -1.45
C SER A 63 -2.86 -9.14 -0.46
N ALA A 64 -4.18 -9.30 -0.62
CA ALA A 64 -5.16 -8.73 0.30
C ALA A 64 -5.50 -9.67 1.47
N ALA A 65 -5.21 -10.96 1.34
CA ALA A 65 -5.48 -11.99 2.36
C ALA A 65 -4.27 -12.32 3.25
N ALA A 66 -3.06 -11.90 2.88
CA ALA A 66 -1.96 -11.84 3.83
C ALA A 66 -2.28 -10.70 4.81
N ALA A 67 -2.49 -11.04 6.08
CA ALA A 67 -2.89 -10.12 7.14
C ALA A 67 -2.16 -8.78 7.02
N SER A 68 -2.89 -7.69 7.26
CA SER A 68 -2.43 -6.30 7.20
C SER A 68 -1.24 -6.06 8.13
N GLU A 69 -0.05 -6.52 7.75
CA GLU A 69 1.19 -6.18 8.41
C GLU A 69 1.46 -4.71 8.16
N PRO A 70 1.74 -3.93 9.22
CA PRO A 70 2.05 -2.53 9.05
C PRO A 70 3.34 -2.39 8.23
N LYS A 71 3.27 -1.54 7.21
CA LYS A 71 4.28 -1.34 6.15
C LYS A 71 5.73 -1.15 6.65
N TYR A 72 5.91 -0.74 7.90
CA TYR A 72 7.22 -0.36 8.45
C TYR A 72 7.66 -1.20 9.66
N ILE A 73 6.78 -1.98 10.31
CA ILE A 73 7.21 -2.70 11.53
C ILE A 73 8.16 -3.83 11.16
N THR A 74 7.92 -4.52 10.05
CA THR A 74 8.80 -5.60 9.59
C THR A 74 10.21 -5.11 9.30
N SER A 75 10.36 -3.92 8.70
CA SER A 75 11.68 -3.32 8.46
C SER A 75 12.35 -2.88 9.76
N LEU A 76 11.58 -2.35 10.72
CA LEU A 76 12.10 -2.01 12.05
C LEU A 76 12.59 -3.25 12.79
N LEU A 77 11.81 -4.34 12.79
CA LEU A 77 12.19 -5.61 13.41
C LEU A 77 13.45 -6.19 12.77
N ARG A 78 13.50 -6.27 11.44
CA ARG A 78 14.71 -6.68 10.70
C ARG A 78 15.93 -5.82 11.07
N SER A 79 15.76 -4.49 11.15
CA SER A 79 16.85 -3.59 11.55
C SER A 79 17.33 -3.83 12.98
N ALA A 80 16.40 -4.13 13.90
CA ALA A 80 16.74 -4.44 15.29
C ALA A 80 17.50 -5.76 15.39
N GLU A 81 17.13 -6.77 14.61
CA GLU A 81 17.85 -8.04 14.54
C GLU A 81 19.26 -7.87 13.97
N VAL A 82 19.42 -7.10 12.90
CA VAL A 82 20.76 -6.77 12.34
C VAL A 82 21.64 -6.12 13.41
N ARG A 83 21.12 -5.11 14.13
CA ARG A 83 21.88 -4.48 15.23
C ARG A 83 22.26 -5.45 16.33
N LYS A 84 21.38 -6.39 16.69
CA LYS A 84 21.70 -7.43 17.70
C LYS A 84 22.86 -8.31 17.21
N ARG A 85 22.82 -8.74 15.94
CA ARG A 85 23.91 -9.51 15.32
C ARG A 85 25.22 -8.72 15.32
N ASP A 86 25.17 -7.43 14.96
CA ASP A 86 26.34 -6.55 14.96
C ASP A 86 26.93 -6.36 16.36
N GLN A 87 26.09 -6.20 17.38
CA GLN A 87 26.53 -6.10 18.76
C GLN A 87 27.24 -7.37 19.24
N LEU A 88 26.72 -8.55 18.89
CA LEU A 88 27.37 -9.83 19.19
C LEU A 88 28.72 -9.93 18.47
N ARG A 89 28.77 -9.62 17.17
CA ARG A 89 30.04 -9.57 16.40
C ARG A 89 31.06 -8.61 17.02
N ALA A 90 30.63 -7.43 17.45
CA ALA A 90 31.51 -6.46 18.07
C ALA A 90 32.06 -6.95 19.41
N ARG A 91 31.22 -7.60 20.23
CA ARG A 91 31.62 -8.21 21.50
C ARG A 91 32.62 -9.34 21.29
N ASP A 92 32.40 -10.21 20.30
CA ASP A 92 33.33 -11.29 19.98
C ASP A 92 34.68 -10.78 19.47
N LYS A 93 34.68 -9.77 18.61
CA LYS A 93 35.92 -9.11 18.15
C LYS A 93 36.66 -8.42 19.28
N LEU A 94 35.93 -7.78 20.21
CA LEU A 94 36.52 -7.16 21.40
C LEU A 94 37.16 -8.21 22.31
N LEU A 95 36.48 -9.32 22.57
CA LEU A 95 37.01 -10.41 23.39
C LEU A 95 38.20 -11.12 22.72
N ALA A 96 38.20 -11.25 21.39
CA ALA A 96 39.36 -11.75 20.65
C ALA A 96 40.56 -10.80 20.79
N ARG A 97 40.33 -9.49 20.66
CA ARG A 97 41.37 -8.47 20.84
C ARG A 97 41.94 -8.44 22.27
N GLU A 98 41.09 -8.60 23.29
CA GLU A 98 41.52 -8.72 24.68
C GLU A 98 42.41 -9.96 24.88
N ARG A 99 42.03 -11.10 24.30
CA ARG A 99 42.84 -12.34 24.35
C ARG A 99 44.17 -12.24 23.60
N GLU A 100 44.20 -11.50 22.49
CA GLU A 100 45.45 -11.24 21.78
C GLU A 100 46.36 -10.33 22.59
N ALA A 101 45.80 -9.33 23.30
CA ALA A 101 46.56 -8.45 24.19
C ALA A 101 47.10 -9.18 25.43
N GLU A 102 46.32 -10.11 25.99
CA GLU A 102 46.73 -11.00 27.11
C GLU A 102 47.57 -12.19 26.64
N GLY A 103 47.80 -12.32 25.33
CA GLY A 103 48.30 -13.54 24.68
C GLY A 103 49.64 -14.06 25.18
N ASP A 104 50.51 -13.16 25.65
CA ASP A 104 51.82 -13.51 26.21
C ASP A 104 51.74 -13.95 27.68
N GLU A 105 50.73 -13.50 28.43
CA GLU A 105 50.58 -13.79 29.87
C GLU A 105 49.95 -15.17 30.14
N TYR A 106 49.24 -15.72 29.15
CA TYR A 106 48.49 -16.97 29.27
C TYR A 106 48.87 -18.03 28.22
N ALA A 107 50.02 -17.87 27.56
CA ALA A 107 50.52 -18.82 26.56
C ALA A 107 50.72 -20.24 27.11
N ASP A 108 51.12 -20.35 28.38
CA ASP A 108 51.37 -21.64 29.05
C ASP A 108 50.10 -22.31 29.57
N LYS A 109 48.93 -21.65 29.51
CA LYS A 109 47.66 -22.17 30.02
C LYS A 109 46.79 -22.72 28.90
N GLU A 110 46.12 -23.84 29.16
CA GLU A 110 45.24 -24.49 28.18
C GLU A 110 44.01 -23.62 27.88
N LYS A 111 43.67 -23.48 26.58
CA LYS A 111 42.52 -22.70 26.10
C LYS A 111 41.29 -23.59 26.01
N PHE A 112 40.35 -23.43 26.94
CA PHE A 112 39.08 -24.16 26.92
C PHE A 112 37.97 -23.33 26.28
N VAL A 113 37.39 -23.87 25.21
CA VAL A 113 36.21 -23.31 24.54
C VAL A 113 35.01 -24.22 24.83
N THR A 114 33.92 -23.64 25.33
CA THR A 114 32.67 -24.40 25.55
C THR A 114 32.02 -24.74 24.22
N ALA A 115 31.36 -25.90 24.14
CA ALA A 115 30.65 -26.33 22.92
C ALA A 115 29.63 -25.28 22.44
N ALA A 116 28.96 -24.60 23.37
CA ALA A 116 28.00 -23.53 23.06
C ALA A 116 28.68 -22.32 22.38
N TYR A 117 29.87 -21.92 22.84
CA TYR A 117 30.59 -20.80 22.22
C TYR A 117 31.11 -21.17 20.84
N LYS A 118 31.55 -22.42 20.64
CA LYS A 118 31.94 -22.91 19.32
C LYS A 118 30.76 -22.89 18.34
N ALA A 119 29.57 -23.34 18.77
CA ALA A 119 28.36 -23.28 17.96
C ALA A 119 27.95 -21.83 17.61
N GLN A 120 28.03 -20.90 18.59
CA GLN A 120 27.76 -19.48 18.33
C GLN A 120 28.74 -18.87 17.32
N GLN A 121 30.03 -19.20 17.41
CA GLN A 121 31.01 -18.74 16.42
C GLN A 121 30.73 -19.30 15.01
N GLU A 122 30.30 -20.56 14.90
CA GLU A 122 29.96 -21.17 13.62
C GLU A 122 28.71 -20.53 13.00
N GLU A 123 27.67 -20.26 13.79
CA GLU A 123 26.47 -19.55 13.34
C GLU A 123 26.80 -18.13 12.84
N VAL A 124 27.60 -17.37 13.59
CA VAL A 124 28.03 -16.02 13.18
C VAL A 124 28.85 -16.07 11.88
N LYS A 125 29.74 -17.05 11.72
CA LYS A 125 30.54 -17.22 10.50
C LYS A 125 29.68 -17.60 9.30
N GLN A 126 28.66 -18.44 9.48
CA GLN A 126 27.72 -18.79 8.41
C GLN A 126 26.93 -17.56 7.96
N ILE A 127 26.39 -16.79 8.90
CA ILE A 127 25.66 -15.55 8.62
C ILE A 127 26.56 -14.53 7.91
N GLU A 128 27.81 -14.37 8.35
CA GLU A 128 28.78 -13.48 7.72
C GLU A 128 29.13 -13.92 6.29
N ALA A 129 29.28 -15.22 6.04
CA ALA A 129 29.51 -15.74 4.70
C ALA A 129 28.32 -15.50 3.76
N GLU A 130 27.08 -15.68 4.26
CA GLU A 130 25.88 -15.37 3.50
C GLU A 130 25.71 -13.87 3.22
N GLU A 131 25.98 -13.01 4.22
CA GLU A 131 25.96 -11.55 4.06
C GLU A 131 27.03 -11.10 3.07
N ALA A 132 28.25 -11.65 3.16
CA ALA A 132 29.34 -11.35 2.22
C ALA A 132 29.04 -11.84 0.79
N ALA A 133 28.36 -12.98 0.63
CA ALA A 133 27.92 -13.45 -0.68
C ALA A 133 26.87 -12.51 -1.29
N LYS A 134 25.89 -12.06 -0.49
CA LYS A 134 24.89 -11.07 -0.91
C LYS A 134 25.51 -9.72 -1.24
N GLU A 135 26.47 -9.26 -0.43
CA GLU A 135 27.18 -8.01 -0.69
C GLU A 135 27.96 -8.08 -2.00
N LYS A 136 28.64 -9.20 -2.30
CA LYS A 136 29.30 -9.40 -3.62
C LYS A 136 28.31 -9.35 -4.77
N GLU A 137 27.14 -9.98 -4.65
CA GLU A 137 26.09 -9.91 -5.67
C GLU A 137 25.58 -8.46 -5.84
N GLU A 138 25.33 -7.75 -4.73
CA GLU A 138 24.92 -6.35 -4.76
C GLU A 138 26.00 -5.44 -5.36
N GLU A 139 27.27 -5.66 -5.05
CA GLU A 139 28.40 -4.97 -5.66
C GLU A 139 28.48 -5.24 -7.16
N GLU A 140 28.27 -6.47 -7.61
CA GLU A 140 28.17 -6.79 -9.03
C GLU A 140 26.99 -6.08 -9.68
N ARG A 141 25.83 -6.00 -9.01
CA ARG A 141 24.67 -5.23 -9.49
C ARG A 141 24.96 -3.73 -9.54
N ARG A 142 25.68 -3.18 -8.56
CA ARG A 142 26.15 -1.79 -8.53
C ARG A 142 27.15 -1.53 -9.66
N LYS A 143 28.10 -2.44 -9.89
CA LYS A 143 29.06 -2.41 -11.00
C LYS A 143 28.36 -2.47 -12.37
N LYS A 144 27.25 -3.20 -12.47
CA LYS A 144 26.35 -3.22 -13.66
C LYS A 144 25.55 -1.92 -13.85
N GLY A 145 25.83 -0.86 -13.09
CA GLY A 145 25.27 0.48 -13.30
C GLY A 145 23.90 0.70 -12.63
N MET A 146 23.54 -0.12 -11.64
CA MET A 146 22.30 0.02 -10.87
C MET A 146 22.36 1.19 -9.86
N GLY A 147 22.72 2.38 -10.32
CA GLY A 147 22.59 3.63 -9.56
C GLY A 147 21.17 4.18 -9.62
N MET A 148 21.00 5.48 -9.37
CA MET A 148 19.71 6.17 -9.52
C MET A 148 19.11 5.98 -10.93
N MET A 149 19.97 5.97 -11.97
CA MET A 149 19.56 5.68 -13.35
C MET A 149 19.03 4.25 -13.51
N GLY A 150 19.60 3.27 -12.80
CA GLY A 150 19.11 1.89 -12.78
C GLY A 150 17.75 1.79 -12.11
N PHE A 151 17.51 2.53 -11.03
CA PHE A 151 16.18 2.63 -10.42
C PHE A 151 15.14 3.19 -11.38
N TYR A 152 15.43 4.29 -12.09
CA TYR A 152 14.52 4.83 -13.10
C TYR A 152 14.32 3.87 -14.27
N LYS A 153 15.37 3.19 -14.73
CA LYS A 153 15.28 2.16 -15.77
C LYS A 153 14.38 1.00 -15.33
N ASP A 154 14.54 0.51 -14.10
CA ASP A 154 13.72 -0.56 -13.55
C ASP A 154 12.26 -0.11 -13.32
N MET A 155 12.04 1.13 -12.90
CA MET A 155 10.71 1.70 -12.80
C MET A 155 10.03 1.78 -14.16
N LEU A 156 10.71 2.33 -15.17
CA LEU A 156 10.21 2.39 -16.54
C LEU A 156 9.99 1.00 -17.14
N ALA A 157 10.88 0.05 -16.87
CA ALA A 157 10.70 -1.33 -17.31
C ALA A 157 9.50 -2.01 -16.63
N ARG A 158 9.27 -1.76 -15.34
CA ARG A 158 8.09 -2.26 -14.62
C ARG A 158 6.80 -1.62 -15.14
N ASP A 159 6.80 -0.32 -15.37
CA ASP A 159 5.63 0.39 -15.87
C ASP A 159 5.35 0.03 -17.33
N GLY A 160 6.39 -0.19 -18.14
CA GLY A 160 6.30 -0.77 -19.48
C GLY A 160 5.68 -2.18 -19.46
N LYS A 161 6.15 -3.07 -18.59
CA LYS A 161 5.56 -4.42 -18.43
C LYS A 161 4.09 -4.38 -18.03
N LYS A 162 3.72 -3.52 -17.07
CA LYS A 162 2.30 -3.33 -16.68
C LYS A 162 1.46 -2.83 -17.86
N HIS A 163 2.02 -1.93 -18.67
CA HIS A 163 1.33 -1.42 -19.85
C HIS A 163 1.15 -2.52 -20.90
N GLU A 164 2.19 -3.31 -21.17
CA GLU A 164 2.11 -4.48 -22.07
C GLU A 164 1.08 -5.50 -21.58
N GLU A 165 1.04 -5.79 -20.28
CA GLU A 165 0.02 -6.65 -19.67
C GLU A 165 -1.39 -6.08 -19.81
N ALA A 166 -1.56 -4.76 -19.62
CA ALA A 166 -2.85 -4.10 -19.79
C ALA A 166 -3.32 -4.10 -21.26
N VAL A 167 -2.39 -3.91 -22.21
CA VAL A 167 -2.68 -3.99 -23.65
C VAL A 167 -3.06 -5.41 -24.06
N LYS A 168 -2.31 -6.42 -23.61
CA LYS A 168 -2.65 -7.83 -23.86
C LYS A 168 -4.00 -8.21 -23.27
N ALA A 169 -4.30 -7.76 -22.05
CA ALA A 169 -5.60 -7.99 -21.43
C ALA A 169 -6.73 -7.28 -22.20
N ALA A 170 -6.46 -6.11 -22.76
CA ALA A 170 -7.41 -5.40 -23.63
C ALA A 170 -7.65 -6.15 -24.94
N GLU A 171 -6.58 -6.61 -25.60
CA GLU A 171 -6.66 -7.42 -26.83
C GLU A 171 -7.43 -8.73 -26.59
N GLU A 172 -7.17 -9.41 -25.47
CA GLU A 172 -7.91 -10.60 -25.06
C GLU A 172 -9.39 -10.30 -24.75
N ALA A 173 -9.69 -9.17 -24.09
CA ALA A 173 -11.07 -8.77 -23.81
C ALA A 173 -11.85 -8.45 -25.10
N VAL A 174 -11.20 -7.77 -26.06
CA VAL A 174 -11.75 -7.49 -27.39
C VAL A 174 -11.98 -8.79 -28.17
N ARG A 175 -11.00 -9.70 -28.19
CA ARG A 175 -11.12 -11.00 -28.85
C ARG A 175 -12.25 -11.84 -28.27
N ASN A 176 -12.33 -11.93 -26.94
CA ASN A 176 -13.40 -12.64 -26.25
C ASN A 176 -14.78 -12.03 -26.51
N ARG A 177 -14.85 -10.72 -26.81
CA ARG A 177 -16.09 -10.03 -27.15
C ARG A 177 -16.46 -10.25 -28.62
N ALA A 178 -15.50 -10.24 -29.54
CA ALA A 178 -15.70 -10.60 -30.94
C ALA A 178 -16.20 -12.05 -31.07
N GLU A 179 -15.58 -12.99 -30.35
CA GLU A 179 -16.01 -14.40 -30.32
C GLU A 179 -17.42 -14.59 -29.74
N LYS A 180 -17.86 -13.70 -28.83
CA LYS A 180 -19.25 -13.69 -28.31
C LYS A 180 -20.25 -13.04 -29.24
N ALA A 181 -19.85 -12.03 -30.01
CA ALA A 181 -20.70 -11.40 -31.02
C ALA A 181 -21.07 -12.40 -32.13
N ASP A 182 -20.13 -13.25 -32.54
CA ASP A 182 -20.37 -14.32 -33.53
C ASP A 182 -21.35 -15.43 -33.02
N ASP A 183 -21.46 -15.61 -31.70
CA ASP A 183 -22.38 -16.58 -31.08
C ASP A 183 -23.77 -15.98 -30.80
N GLU A 184 -23.86 -14.65 -30.62
CA GLU A 184 -25.14 -13.93 -30.47
C GLU A 184 -25.85 -13.71 -31.81
N ASP A 185 -25.12 -13.57 -32.93
CA ASP A 185 -25.70 -13.50 -34.28
C ASP A 185 -26.35 -14.82 -34.77
N LYS A 186 -26.19 -15.93 -34.03
CA LYS A 186 -26.92 -17.20 -34.27
C LYS A 186 -28.18 -17.38 -33.42
N LYS A 187 -28.53 -16.39 -32.60
CA LYS A 187 -29.82 -16.33 -31.90
C LYS A 187 -30.48 -15.01 -32.21
N GLU A 188 -30.99 -14.90 -33.44
CA GLU A 188 -32.13 -14.02 -33.68
C GLU A 188 -33.18 -14.33 -32.59
N PRO A 189 -33.64 -13.35 -31.80
CA PRO A 189 -34.91 -13.54 -31.12
C PRO A 189 -35.92 -13.66 -32.24
N GLU A 190 -36.53 -14.84 -32.42
CA GLU A 190 -37.73 -14.95 -33.24
C GLU A 190 -38.66 -13.82 -32.79
N ASP A 191 -38.91 -12.86 -33.69
CA ASP A 191 -39.85 -11.78 -33.49
C ASP A 191 -41.23 -12.40 -33.31
N LYS A 192 -41.55 -12.78 -32.07
CA LYS A 192 -42.89 -13.25 -31.70
C LYS A 192 -43.84 -12.13 -32.07
N SER A 193 -44.64 -12.37 -33.11
CA SER A 193 -45.63 -11.41 -33.58
C SER A 193 -46.47 -10.88 -32.40
N ALA A 194 -46.88 -9.61 -32.47
CA ALA A 194 -47.64 -8.96 -31.41
C ALA A 194 -48.89 -9.77 -30.98
N ALA A 195 -49.45 -10.57 -31.89
CA ALA A 195 -50.54 -11.50 -31.65
C ALA A 195 -50.16 -12.64 -30.68
N GLN A 196 -48.95 -13.21 -30.78
CA GLN A 196 -48.48 -14.27 -29.88
C GLN A 196 -48.19 -13.73 -28.48
N ILE A 197 -47.65 -12.51 -28.39
CA ILE A 197 -47.42 -11.81 -27.12
C ILE A 197 -48.77 -11.51 -26.44
N ALA A 198 -49.78 -11.06 -27.20
CA ALA A 198 -51.12 -10.83 -26.68
C ALA A 198 -51.79 -12.11 -26.18
N ALA A 199 -51.67 -13.23 -26.91
CA ALA A 199 -52.22 -14.52 -26.50
C ALA A 199 -51.57 -15.07 -25.22
N GLU A 200 -50.24 -14.94 -25.09
CA GLU A 200 -49.52 -15.37 -23.89
C GLU A 200 -49.87 -14.51 -22.67
N LEU A 201 -50.02 -13.19 -22.85
CA LEU A 201 -50.46 -12.28 -21.79
C LEU A 201 -51.92 -12.54 -21.40
N ASN A 202 -52.80 -12.87 -22.34
CA ASN A 202 -54.18 -13.28 -22.05
C ASN A 202 -54.25 -14.60 -21.28
N ALA A 203 -53.39 -15.58 -21.63
CA ALA A 203 -53.24 -16.82 -20.87
C ALA A 203 -52.71 -16.57 -19.45
N ARG A 204 -51.90 -15.52 -19.25
CA ARG A 204 -51.43 -15.07 -17.93
C ARG A 204 -52.43 -14.17 -17.20
N GLY A 205 -53.64 -13.98 -17.71
CA GLY A 205 -54.74 -13.27 -17.06
C GLY A 205 -54.84 -11.77 -17.38
N ALA A 206 -54.10 -11.26 -18.37
CA ALA A 206 -54.39 -9.94 -18.94
C ALA A 206 -55.63 -10.02 -19.85
N SER A 207 -56.34 -8.91 -20.03
CA SER A 207 -57.50 -8.82 -20.94
C SER A 207 -57.15 -7.93 -22.14
N ILE A 208 -56.41 -8.49 -23.09
CA ILE A 208 -55.98 -7.82 -24.32
C ILE A 208 -56.95 -8.18 -25.43
N ILE A 209 -57.57 -7.17 -26.03
CA ILE A 209 -58.54 -7.35 -27.13
C ILE A 209 -57.78 -7.37 -28.46
N VAL A 210 -57.97 -8.43 -29.24
CA VAL A 210 -57.35 -8.63 -30.56
C VAL A 210 -58.47 -8.68 -31.60
N ASN A 211 -58.30 -7.96 -32.71
CA ASN A 211 -59.23 -7.97 -33.86
C ASN A 211 -59.10 -9.26 -34.68
N ASP A 212 -60.08 -9.53 -35.56
CA ASP A 212 -60.12 -10.71 -36.44
C ASP A 212 -58.90 -10.83 -37.38
N GLU A 213 -58.18 -9.73 -37.62
CA GLU A 213 -56.93 -9.68 -38.40
C GLU A 213 -55.67 -9.94 -37.56
N GLY A 214 -55.82 -10.27 -36.27
CA GLY A 214 -54.70 -10.56 -35.37
C GLY A 214 -53.99 -9.32 -34.80
N GLU A 215 -54.51 -8.12 -35.07
CA GLU A 215 -53.96 -6.87 -34.54
C GLU A 215 -54.55 -6.53 -33.16
N VAL A 216 -53.67 -6.13 -32.23
CA VAL A 216 -54.06 -5.69 -30.89
C VAL A 216 -54.70 -4.30 -31.00
N VAL A 217 -55.98 -4.22 -30.62
CA VAL A 217 -56.80 -3.00 -30.73
C VAL A 217 -56.20 -1.85 -29.94
N ASP A 218 -55.67 -2.14 -28.75
CA ASP A 218 -55.12 -1.15 -27.85
C ASP A 218 -53.70 -1.54 -27.41
N LYS A 219 -52.68 -0.98 -28.10
CA LYS A 219 -51.25 -1.29 -27.86
C LYS A 219 -50.80 -0.98 -26.43
N ARG A 220 -51.57 -0.19 -25.67
CA ARG A 220 -51.32 0.10 -24.25
C ARG A 220 -51.56 -1.12 -23.36
N GLN A 221 -52.43 -2.05 -23.77
CA GLN A 221 -52.72 -3.27 -23.01
C GLN A 221 -51.56 -4.29 -23.08
N LEU A 222 -50.65 -4.13 -24.04
CA LEU A 222 -49.39 -4.89 -24.10
C LEU A 222 -48.33 -4.38 -23.11
N LEU A 223 -48.53 -3.19 -22.53
CA LEU A 223 -47.60 -2.65 -21.55
C LEU A 223 -47.84 -3.34 -20.21
N SER A 224 -46.79 -3.96 -19.66
CA SER A 224 -46.85 -4.59 -18.34
C SER A 224 -47.27 -3.54 -17.29
N ALA A 225 -48.18 -3.92 -16.40
CA ALA A 225 -48.81 -3.07 -15.39
C ALA A 225 -47.84 -2.43 -14.34
N GLY A 226 -46.52 -2.55 -14.54
CA GLY A 226 -45.47 -2.03 -13.67
C GLY A 226 -44.72 -0.80 -14.19
N LEU A 227 -45.02 -0.27 -15.38
CA LEU A 227 -44.37 0.93 -15.93
C LEU A 227 -44.91 2.25 -15.33
N ASN A 228 -45.14 2.29 -14.02
CA ASN A 228 -45.46 3.48 -13.23
C ASN A 228 -44.81 3.36 -11.83
N VAL A 229 -43.52 3.05 -11.78
CA VAL A 229 -42.76 3.15 -10.53
C VAL A 229 -42.34 4.62 -10.36
N ALA A 230 -42.93 5.30 -9.38
CA ALA A 230 -42.66 6.71 -9.09
C ALA A 230 -41.15 7.00 -9.01
N SER A 231 -40.71 8.08 -9.68
CA SER A 231 -39.32 8.50 -9.68
C SER A 231 -38.85 8.84 -8.25
N LYS A 232 -37.83 8.13 -7.79
CA LYS A 232 -37.18 8.33 -6.48
C LYS A 232 -36.60 9.77 -6.41
N PRO A 233 -36.77 10.53 -5.31
CA PRO A 233 -36.27 11.89 -5.24
C PRO A 233 -34.74 11.92 -5.24
N LYS A 234 -34.16 12.67 -6.19
CA LYS A 234 -32.71 12.92 -6.31
C LYS A 234 -32.18 13.63 -5.06
N GLN A 235 -31.26 12.99 -4.35
CA GLN A 235 -30.45 13.64 -3.32
C GLN A 235 -29.47 14.63 -3.97
N LYS A 236 -29.44 15.86 -3.46
CA LYS A 236 -28.50 16.91 -3.87
C LYS A 236 -27.08 16.51 -3.48
N ALA A 237 -26.24 16.21 -4.47
CA ALA A 237 -24.80 16.11 -4.28
C ALA A 237 -24.20 17.50 -3.98
N THR A 238 -23.56 17.62 -2.84
CA THR A 238 -22.70 18.76 -2.48
C THR A 238 -21.49 18.78 -3.40
N ARG A 239 -21.34 19.86 -4.17
CA ARG A 239 -20.15 20.11 -4.98
C ARG A 239 -18.94 20.33 -4.06
N ALA A 240 -18.05 19.33 -3.99
CA ALA A 240 -16.70 19.53 -3.51
C ALA A 240 -15.92 20.31 -4.58
N ARG A 241 -15.31 21.43 -4.17
CA ARG A 241 -14.40 22.23 -5.00
C ARG A 241 -13.19 21.37 -5.38
N SER A 242 -13.01 21.16 -6.67
CA SER A 242 -11.78 20.64 -7.25
C SER A 242 -10.63 21.61 -6.99
N THR A 243 -9.54 21.06 -6.49
CA THR A 243 -8.23 21.67 -6.31
C THR A 243 -7.67 22.19 -7.62
N THR A 244 -7.26 23.45 -7.63
CA THR A 244 -6.56 24.12 -8.72
C THR A 244 -5.24 23.40 -9.02
N GLU A 245 -5.08 22.99 -10.28
CA GLU A 245 -3.81 22.56 -10.87
C GLU A 245 -2.77 23.68 -10.76
N SER A 246 -1.67 23.43 -10.06
CA SER A 246 -0.50 24.28 -10.09
C SER A 246 0.32 23.97 -11.34
N ARG A 247 0.23 24.86 -12.34
CA ARG A 247 1.17 24.95 -13.46
C ARG A 247 2.61 24.87 -12.97
N VAL A 248 3.37 23.98 -13.58
CA VAL A 248 4.83 23.94 -13.54
C VAL A 248 5.35 25.30 -13.99
N ARG A 249 5.97 26.04 -13.07
CA ARG A 249 6.72 27.26 -13.37
C ARG A 249 8.20 26.91 -13.26
N ASP A 250 8.89 26.94 -14.40
CA ASP A 250 10.34 26.93 -14.46
C ASP A 250 10.91 28.03 -13.56
N VAL A 251 11.66 27.64 -12.54
CA VAL A 251 12.43 28.56 -11.69
C VAL A 251 13.89 28.46 -12.12
N ARG A 252 14.36 29.50 -12.81
CA ARG A 252 15.79 29.72 -13.05
C ARG A 252 16.50 29.94 -11.71
N PRO A 253 17.75 29.47 -11.54
CA PRO A 253 18.49 29.68 -10.31
C PRO A 253 19.15 31.05 -10.38
N ASP A 254 18.75 31.99 -9.53
CA ASP A 254 19.66 33.05 -9.13
C ASP A 254 19.38 33.61 -7.73
N ARG A 255 20.48 33.89 -7.02
CA ARG A 255 20.67 34.71 -5.81
C ARG A 255 20.50 34.09 -4.42
N PHE A 256 21.62 33.54 -3.97
CA PHE A 256 22.10 33.45 -2.59
C PHE A 256 21.74 34.70 -1.77
N GLY A 257 20.89 34.55 -0.74
CA GLY A 257 20.61 35.62 0.23
C GLY A 257 19.39 35.40 1.13
N ALA A 258 18.34 34.73 0.64
CA ALA A 258 17.09 34.53 1.41
C ALA A 258 17.05 33.29 2.32
N GLY A 259 18.06 32.41 2.24
CA GLY A 259 18.13 31.17 3.04
C GLY A 259 18.54 31.38 4.50
N SER A 260 19.29 32.45 4.80
CA SER A 260 19.87 32.68 6.13
C SER A 260 18.82 33.06 7.18
N ALA A 261 17.95 34.03 6.90
CA ALA A 261 16.92 34.47 7.85
C ALA A 261 15.89 33.35 8.18
N ARG A 262 15.53 32.53 7.18
CA ARG A 262 14.59 31.41 7.36
C ARG A 262 15.25 30.23 8.09
N SER A 263 16.55 30.02 7.89
CA SER A 263 17.35 29.05 8.64
C SER A 263 17.46 29.47 10.11
N GLN A 264 17.73 30.74 10.40
CA GLN A 264 17.80 31.27 11.77
C GLN A 264 16.45 31.18 12.50
N GLN A 265 15.33 31.42 11.82
CA GLN A 265 14.00 31.22 12.41
C GLN A 265 13.72 29.75 12.74
N ARG A 266 14.11 28.82 11.86
CA ARG A 266 13.99 27.38 12.14
C ARG A 266 14.89 26.94 13.29
N ALA A 267 16.12 27.44 13.36
CA ALA A 267 17.06 27.13 14.44
C ALA A 267 16.48 27.50 15.81
N ARG A 268 15.89 28.70 15.94
CA ARG A 268 15.23 29.14 17.18
C ARG A 268 14.00 28.29 17.53
N GLN A 269 13.23 27.88 16.53
CA GLN A 269 12.08 26.98 16.74
C GLN A 269 12.52 25.56 17.16
N THR A 270 13.62 25.06 16.59
CA THR A 270 14.18 23.76 16.97
C THR A 270 14.81 23.79 18.36
N GLU A 271 15.46 24.89 18.74
CA GLU A 271 16.00 25.08 20.10
C GLU A 271 14.88 25.14 21.15
N MET A 272 13.76 25.82 20.86
CA MET A 272 12.60 25.83 21.75
C MET A 272 12.02 24.43 21.96
N LEU A 273 11.85 23.66 20.87
CA LEU A 273 11.35 22.28 20.95
C LEU A 273 12.34 21.36 21.66
N ALA A 274 13.64 21.53 21.43
CA ALA A 274 14.69 20.79 22.12
C ALA A 274 14.68 21.08 23.63
N ALA A 275 14.54 22.36 24.02
CA ALA A 275 14.44 22.75 25.43
C ALA A 275 13.20 22.15 26.10
N GLN A 276 12.03 22.17 25.44
CA GLN A 276 10.81 21.55 25.96
C GLN A 276 10.95 20.03 26.13
N LEU A 277 11.63 19.36 25.20
CA LEU A 277 11.93 17.93 25.32
C LEU A 277 12.92 17.66 26.45
N GLU A 278 13.96 18.48 26.60
CA GLU A 278 14.92 18.33 27.69
C GLU A 278 14.28 18.55 29.07
N GLU A 279 13.39 19.54 29.21
CA GLU A 279 12.62 19.76 30.43
C GLU A 279 11.75 18.56 30.78
N ARG A 280 11.05 17.97 29.79
CA ARG A 280 10.27 16.74 30.00
C ARG A 280 11.16 15.57 30.44
N MET A 281 12.31 15.38 29.78
CA MET A 281 13.26 14.33 30.15
C MET A 281 13.85 14.55 31.56
N ARG A 282 14.07 15.80 31.98
CA ARG A 282 14.53 16.13 33.33
C ARG A 282 13.46 15.82 34.37
N ILE A 283 12.20 16.15 34.09
CA ILE A 283 11.06 15.81 34.96
C ILE A 283 10.92 14.29 35.07
N GLU A 284 10.94 13.56 33.95
CA GLU A 284 10.86 12.10 33.94
C GLU A 284 11.99 11.46 34.75
N LYS A 285 13.23 11.94 34.60
CA LYS A 285 14.36 11.47 35.42
C LYS A 285 14.17 11.74 36.91
N GLN A 286 13.67 12.92 37.27
CA GLN A 286 13.39 13.25 38.68
C GLN A 286 12.27 12.38 39.25
N GLU A 287 11.24 12.07 38.47
CA GLU A 287 10.18 11.14 38.85
C GLU A 287 10.70 9.72 38.99
N GLU A 288 11.56 9.24 38.09
CA GLU A 288 12.21 7.93 38.18
C GLU A 288 13.10 7.84 39.42
N GLU A 289 13.93 8.85 39.69
CA GLU A 289 14.75 8.91 40.89
C GLU A 289 13.90 8.94 42.17
N ALA A 290 12.79 9.68 42.17
CA ALA A 290 11.85 9.69 43.28
C ALA A 290 11.21 8.30 43.48
N ARG A 291 10.77 7.64 42.40
CA ARG A 291 10.25 6.26 42.44
C ARG A 291 11.28 5.28 42.96
N VAL A 292 12.54 5.38 42.54
CA VAL A 292 13.62 4.52 43.03
C VAL A 292 13.88 4.78 44.52
N LYS A 293 13.86 6.04 44.97
CA LYS A 293 14.00 6.39 46.39
C LYS A 293 12.82 5.83 47.22
N GLU A 294 11.59 5.97 46.75
CA GLU A 294 10.43 5.37 47.41
C GLU A 294 10.50 3.85 47.48
N LEU A 295 10.93 3.18 46.39
CA LEU A 295 11.14 1.73 46.39
C LEU A 295 12.24 1.34 47.37
N ALA A 296 13.33 2.11 47.45
CA ALA A 296 14.40 1.89 48.40
C ALA A 296 13.92 2.08 49.86
N GLU A 297 13.08 3.07 50.15
CA GLU A 297 12.48 3.25 51.48
C GLU A 297 11.48 2.15 51.84
N LYS A 298 10.65 1.72 50.87
CA LYS A 298 9.76 0.56 51.01
C LYS A 298 10.55 -0.74 51.24
N ASN A 299 11.72 -0.87 50.63
CA ASN A 299 12.61 -2.02 50.84
C ASN A 299 13.35 -1.94 52.18
N LYS A 300 13.74 -0.74 52.64
CA LYS A 300 14.35 -0.53 53.96
C LYS A 300 13.39 -0.74 55.13
N SER A 301 12.10 -0.41 54.95
CA SER A 301 11.08 -0.61 56.00
C SER A 301 10.63 -2.07 56.13
N LYS A 302 10.80 -2.88 55.09
CA LYS A 302 10.60 -4.34 55.16
C LYS A 302 11.85 -4.99 55.76
N LYS A 303 11.68 -5.78 56.81
CA LYS A 303 12.76 -6.60 57.38
C LYS A 303 13.24 -7.56 56.30
N SER A 304 14.54 -7.55 56.01
CA SER A 304 15.14 -8.44 55.03
C SER A 304 15.06 -9.89 55.51
N GLU A 305 15.03 -10.85 54.59
CA GLU A 305 15.03 -12.28 54.95
C GLU A 305 16.25 -12.66 55.80
N SER A 306 17.41 -12.03 55.56
CA SER A 306 18.61 -12.17 56.39
C SER A 306 18.43 -11.67 57.81
N ASP A 307 17.69 -10.57 58.03
CA ASP A 307 17.40 -10.06 59.37
C ASP A 307 16.47 -11.02 60.12
N VAL A 308 15.49 -11.60 59.42
CA VAL A 308 14.57 -12.60 59.98
C VAL A 308 15.33 -13.88 60.37
N MET A 309 16.24 -14.35 59.52
CA MET A 309 17.07 -15.52 59.80
C MET A 309 18.03 -15.27 60.97
N SER A 310 18.69 -14.11 61.00
CA SER A 310 19.55 -13.70 62.12
C SER A 310 18.78 -13.55 63.44
N ALA A 311 17.54 -13.05 63.40
CA ALA A 311 16.68 -12.99 64.58
C ALA A 311 16.27 -14.39 65.07
N LYS A 312 15.98 -15.31 64.15
CA LYS A 312 15.64 -16.71 64.43
C LYS A 312 16.83 -17.47 65.04
N GLU A 313 18.03 -17.27 64.53
CA GLU A 313 19.26 -17.86 65.09
C GLU A 313 19.53 -17.35 66.52
N ARG A 314 19.42 -16.04 66.76
CA ARG A 314 19.55 -15.46 68.10
C ARG A 314 18.46 -15.93 69.06
N TYR A 315 17.26 -16.21 68.57
CA TYR A 315 16.20 -16.81 69.37
C TYR A 315 16.50 -18.26 69.73
N LEU A 316 16.97 -19.07 68.77
CA LEU A 316 17.34 -20.47 68.99
C LEU A 316 18.55 -20.61 69.93
N ALA A 317 19.54 -19.73 69.81
CA ALA A 317 20.68 -19.69 70.73
C ALA A 317 20.24 -19.43 72.18
N ARG A 318 19.44 -18.38 72.41
CA ARG A 318 18.87 -18.08 73.74
C ARG A 318 18.00 -19.20 74.29
N LYS A 319 17.27 -19.91 73.42
CA LYS A 319 16.46 -21.08 73.83
C LYS A 319 17.34 -22.24 74.28
N ARG A 320 18.40 -22.55 73.51
CA ARG A 320 19.36 -23.61 73.86
C ARG A 320 20.11 -23.29 75.17
N GLU A 321 20.49 -22.04 75.39
CA GLU A 321 21.12 -21.62 76.64
C GLU A 321 20.18 -21.77 77.83
N ARG A 322 18.92 -21.34 77.71
CA ARG A 322 17.90 -21.56 78.75
C ARG A 322 17.62 -23.03 79.04
N GLU A 323 17.64 -23.89 78.04
CA GLU A 323 17.48 -25.34 78.23
C GLU A 323 18.70 -25.95 78.93
N LYS A 324 19.92 -25.50 78.60
CA LYS A 324 21.14 -25.90 79.31
C LYS A 324 21.17 -25.42 80.75
N GLU A 325 20.77 -24.18 81.02
CA GLU A 325 20.66 -23.64 82.39
C GLU A 325 19.61 -24.38 83.21
N LYS A 326 18.46 -24.74 82.61
CA LYS A 326 17.45 -25.58 83.26
C LYS A 326 17.93 -27.00 83.54
N ALA A 327 18.75 -27.56 82.65
CA ALA A 327 19.35 -28.88 82.84
C ALA A 327 20.53 -28.87 83.83
N ALA A 328 21.18 -27.72 84.03
CA ALA A 328 22.26 -27.55 85.01
C ALA A 328 21.76 -27.11 86.40
N GLY A 329 20.51 -26.65 86.50
CA GLY A 329 19.85 -26.21 87.74
C GLY A 329 18.99 -27.27 88.44
N THR A 330 19.08 -28.53 88.02
CA THR A 330 18.50 -29.73 88.67
C THR A 330 19.61 -30.68 89.05
#